data_AF-A0A937FJF1-F1
#
_entry.id   AF-A0A937FJF1-F1
#
_cell.length_a   1.000
_cell.length_b   1.000
_cell.length_c   1.000
_cell.angle_alpha   90.00
_cell.angle_beta   90.00
_cell.angle_gamma   90.00
#
_symmetry.space_group_name_H-M   'P 1'
#
loop_
_entity.id
_entity.type
_entity.pdbx_description
1 polymer ?
#
loop_
_entity_poly.entity_id
_entity_poly.type
_entity_poly.pdbx_seq_one_letter_code
_entity_poly.pdbx_strand_id
1 'polypeptide(L)'
;MKLFKKISLALISVITMVALGTSPTFAAEKNNTIVITNYSERSFSTSSSYVRNPKLEYALYIGIRNNAKSIDVTSYTKDDNLAMEAYFEVLFQHPELFNGAGRVYAYTTKVGETVIKLEIEPTYLLTADDYLVEKKQFDAKVNSIYSSIITNNMSQLQKEKAIHDYIVKNTSYDDYDFNSSHSAYGVIKYNEAVCEGYAKAMKLFMDKAGIECDIVPSHKINHAWNRVRINGKYYQVDATWDDPVPDQGNTVHYNYFNLSDSQMQSTHALDPDTILINRNGWVMGDYGAWNYYDQTTGMRKTGWLLNNTKWYYFDASGSMKTGWTKVGTTYYYMDASGIMKTGWVKVGSTFYYMDNTGAMKSGWNKVGNSYYYMDSTGAMKTGWIQLSGKWYYLASSGAMKTGWVSLSNHWYYFYSNGTMAVNTTIGGHKIGSNGVML
;
A
#
# COMPACT_ATOMS: atom_id res chain seq x y z
N MET A 1 -9.05 -3.14 -48.58
CA MET A 1 -9.67 -1.89 -49.07
C MET A 1 -9.76 -0.91 -47.89
N LYS A 2 -8.93 0.16 -47.93
CA LYS A 2 -8.91 1.36 -47.03
C LYS A 2 -8.58 1.09 -45.54
N LEU A 3 -7.79 1.86 -44.79
CA LEU A 3 -6.97 3.06 -44.98
C LEU A 3 -6.10 3.14 -43.70
N PHE A 4 -4.77 3.19 -43.76
CA PHE A 4 -3.98 3.70 -42.62
C PHE A 4 -2.98 4.74 -43.13
N LYS A 5 -3.16 5.95 -42.60
CA LYS A 5 -2.37 7.16 -42.87
C LYS A 5 -0.91 6.93 -42.50
N LYS A 6 -0.01 7.15 -43.46
CA LYS A 6 1.40 7.47 -43.20
C LYS A 6 1.47 8.77 -42.39
N ILE A 7 2.13 8.73 -41.24
CA ILE A 7 2.54 9.93 -40.49
C ILE A 7 4.07 10.03 -40.58
N SER A 8 4.50 10.92 -41.48
CA SER A 8 5.61 11.88 -41.35
C SER A 8 6.76 11.56 -40.37
N LEU A 9 7.92 11.19 -40.91
CA LEU A 9 9.23 11.45 -40.30
C LEU A 9 9.50 12.96 -40.29
N ALA A 10 9.68 13.56 -39.12
CA ALA A 10 10.27 14.89 -39.00
C ALA A 10 11.71 14.73 -38.45
N LEU A 11 12.70 15.00 -39.31
CA LEU A 11 14.06 15.32 -38.87
C LEU A 11 13.98 16.64 -38.07
N ILE A 12 14.45 16.64 -36.84
CA ILE A 12 14.67 17.90 -36.09
C ILE A 12 16.13 18.32 -36.30
N SER A 13 16.25 19.45 -36.99
CA SER A 13 17.46 20.19 -37.30
C SER A 13 18.11 20.75 -36.04
N VAL A 14 19.43 20.57 -35.90
CA VAL A 14 20.25 21.32 -34.95
C VAL A 14 20.45 22.74 -35.51
N ILE A 15 19.93 23.76 -34.83
CA ILE A 15 20.23 25.16 -35.15
C ILE A 15 21.30 25.64 -34.17
N THR A 16 22.52 25.84 -34.68
CA THR A 16 23.57 26.60 -34.01
C THR A 16 23.69 27.94 -34.72
N MET A 17 23.22 29.03 -34.12
CA MET A 17 23.53 30.39 -34.57
C MET A 17 24.78 30.87 -33.83
N VAL A 18 25.87 31.11 -34.56
CA VAL A 18 27.05 31.83 -34.05
C VAL A 18 27.04 33.22 -34.68
N ALA A 19 26.84 34.25 -33.87
CA ALA A 19 27.12 35.63 -34.24
C ALA A 19 28.54 36.00 -33.76
N LEU A 20 29.38 36.44 -34.69
CA LEU A 20 30.71 36.99 -34.41
C LEU A 20 30.58 38.45 -33.97
N GLY A 21 31.13 38.81 -32.80
CA GLY A 21 31.28 40.21 -32.39
C GLY A 21 31.60 40.41 -30.90
N THR A 22 32.88 40.65 -30.62
CA THR A 22 33.51 41.29 -29.43
C THR A 22 32.95 41.01 -28.03
N SER A 23 33.80 40.39 -27.20
CA SER A 23 33.58 39.99 -25.80
C SER A 23 32.99 41.07 -24.89
N PRO A 24 32.08 40.66 -24.00
CA PRO A 24 32.34 40.87 -22.58
C PRO A 24 32.16 39.58 -21.77
N THR A 25 33.10 39.34 -20.85
CA THR A 25 33.02 38.43 -19.69
C THR A 25 31.86 37.43 -19.69
N PHE A 26 32.10 36.21 -20.17
CA PHE A 26 31.17 35.09 -19.98
C PHE A 26 31.16 34.70 -18.50
N ALA A 27 30.10 35.08 -17.78
CA ALA A 27 29.61 34.20 -16.73
C ALA A 27 29.27 32.88 -17.42
N ALA A 28 29.92 31.78 -17.05
CA ALA A 28 29.58 30.47 -17.58
C ALA A 28 28.10 30.20 -17.26
N GLU A 29 27.23 30.31 -18.25
CA GLU A 29 25.84 29.86 -18.12
C GLU A 29 25.91 28.39 -17.75
N LYS A 30 25.45 28.07 -16.53
CA LYS A 30 25.25 26.72 -16.05
C LYS A 30 24.09 26.11 -16.86
N ASN A 31 24.38 25.72 -18.09
CA ASN A 31 23.40 25.10 -18.97
C ASN A 31 22.94 23.78 -18.36
N ASN A 32 21.65 23.68 -18.09
CA ASN A 32 21.05 22.43 -17.65
C ASN A 32 21.23 21.38 -18.76
N THR A 33 21.81 20.24 -18.42
CA THR A 33 21.90 19.09 -19.34
C THR A 33 20.87 18.05 -18.93
N ILE A 34 20.07 17.56 -19.89
CA ILE A 34 19.15 16.45 -19.69
C ILE A 34 19.78 15.19 -20.29
N VAL A 35 19.99 14.17 -19.45
CA VAL A 35 20.43 12.84 -19.86
C VAL A 35 19.23 11.91 -19.81
N ILE A 36 18.99 11.17 -20.89
CA ILE A 36 17.90 10.19 -21.00
C ILE A 36 18.53 8.82 -21.09
N THR A 37 18.27 7.97 -20.10
CA THR A 37 18.71 6.57 -20.10
C THR A 37 17.50 5.67 -20.36
N ASN A 38 17.59 4.82 -21.39
CA ASN A 38 16.54 3.86 -21.74
C ASN A 38 16.86 2.50 -21.13
N TYR A 39 15.91 1.96 -20.37
CA TYR A 39 15.97 0.62 -19.82
C TYR A 39 14.89 -0.23 -20.48
N SER A 40 15.30 -1.17 -21.34
CA SER A 40 14.42 -2.23 -21.82
C SER A 40 14.23 -3.29 -20.73
N GLU A 41 13.03 -3.86 -20.65
CA GLU A 41 12.68 -4.99 -19.78
C GLU A 41 13.85 -5.98 -19.69
N ARG A 42 14.53 -5.98 -18.53
CA ARG A 42 15.33 -7.14 -18.16
C ARG A 42 14.37 -8.12 -17.52
N SER A 43 14.13 -9.22 -18.22
CA SER A 43 13.92 -10.50 -17.55
C SER A 43 15.06 -10.66 -16.54
N PHE A 44 14.68 -10.76 -15.26
CA PHE A 44 15.59 -10.97 -14.12
C PHE A 44 16.70 -9.91 -13.97
N SER A 45 16.46 -8.86 -13.19
CA SER A 45 17.55 -7.98 -12.73
C SER A 45 17.14 -7.21 -11.49
N THR A 46 17.11 -7.89 -10.36
CA THR A 46 17.43 -7.22 -9.11
C THR A 46 18.90 -7.54 -8.88
N SER A 47 19.77 -6.54 -9.07
CA SER A 47 21.18 -6.75 -8.81
C SER A 47 21.34 -7.09 -7.34
N SER A 48 22.25 -8.01 -7.06
CA SER A 48 22.60 -8.43 -5.70
C SER A 48 23.12 -7.33 -4.79
N SER A 49 23.42 -6.16 -5.35
CA SER A 49 23.90 -4.98 -4.64
C SER A 49 22.79 -3.99 -4.26
N TYR A 50 21.53 -4.19 -4.69
CA TYR A 50 20.48 -3.23 -4.35
C TYR A 50 20.15 -3.26 -2.85
N VAL A 51 20.60 -2.23 -2.13
CA VAL A 51 20.15 -1.98 -0.76
C VAL A 51 18.78 -1.32 -0.83
N ARG A 52 17.74 -2.08 -0.43
CA ARG A 52 16.34 -1.64 -0.40
C ARG A 52 16.22 -0.23 0.19
N ASN A 53 15.53 0.65 -0.54
CA ASN A 53 15.18 1.98 -0.07
C ASN A 53 13.66 2.10 -0.01
N PRO A 54 13.05 1.79 1.15
CA PRO A 54 11.60 1.69 1.26
C PRO A 54 10.84 2.99 0.94
N LYS A 55 11.48 4.16 1.08
CA LYS A 55 10.86 5.45 0.70
C LYS A 55 10.85 5.66 -0.82
N LEU A 56 11.94 5.30 -1.49
CA LEU A 56 12.03 5.30 -2.95
C LEU A 56 11.04 4.31 -3.55
N GLU A 57 11.06 3.07 -3.07
CA GLU A 57 10.14 2.01 -3.50
C GLU A 57 8.69 2.42 -3.30
N TYR A 58 8.34 3.10 -2.19
CA TYR A 58 6.99 3.62 -1.99
C TYR A 58 6.59 4.65 -3.04
N ALA A 59 7.48 5.61 -3.33
CA ALA A 59 7.19 6.65 -4.32
C ALA A 59 6.97 6.04 -5.71
N LEU A 60 7.80 5.07 -6.07
CA LEU A 60 7.67 4.29 -7.31
C LEU A 60 6.37 3.48 -7.33
N TYR A 61 6.07 2.74 -6.26
CA TYR A 61 4.84 1.98 -6.10
C TYR A 61 3.59 2.85 -6.32
N ILE A 62 3.51 4.01 -5.63
CA ILE A 62 2.38 4.94 -5.75
C ILE A 62 2.29 5.53 -7.16
N GLY A 63 3.44 5.88 -7.76
CA GLY A 63 3.50 6.37 -9.13
C GLY A 63 2.94 5.35 -10.13
N ILE A 64 3.44 4.12 -10.08
CA ILE A 64 3.03 3.02 -10.97
C ILE A 64 1.55 2.68 -10.76
N ARG A 65 1.10 2.55 -9.50
CA ARG A 65 -0.29 2.25 -9.16
C ARG A 65 -1.28 3.26 -9.73
N ASN A 66 -0.87 4.53 -9.81
CA ASN A 66 -1.68 5.63 -10.33
C ASN A 66 -1.48 5.89 -11.82
N ASN A 67 -0.76 5.03 -12.54
CA ASN A 67 -0.35 5.24 -13.94
C ASN A 67 0.31 6.61 -14.17
N ALA A 68 1.15 7.06 -13.23
CA ALA A 68 1.86 8.32 -13.36
C ALA A 68 2.77 8.30 -14.58
N LYS A 69 2.69 9.35 -15.42
CA LYS A 69 3.56 9.51 -16.60
C LYS A 69 5.02 9.74 -16.21
N SER A 70 5.25 10.41 -15.09
CA SER A 70 6.56 10.70 -14.52
C SER A 70 6.48 10.59 -13.00
N ILE A 71 7.51 10.00 -12.40
CA ILE A 71 7.66 9.79 -10.97
C ILE A 71 8.95 10.49 -10.53
N ASP A 72 8.82 11.57 -9.77
CA ASP A 72 9.97 12.31 -9.23
C ASP A 72 10.58 11.54 -8.05
N VAL A 73 11.82 11.08 -8.24
CA VAL A 73 12.59 10.35 -7.23
C VAL A 73 13.78 11.14 -6.67
N THR A 74 13.87 12.43 -7.05
CA THR A 74 14.98 13.34 -6.76
C THR A 74 15.34 13.45 -5.27
N SER A 75 14.35 13.31 -4.39
CA SER A 75 14.53 13.41 -2.94
C SER A 75 15.02 12.11 -2.28
N TYR A 76 14.98 10.99 -3.02
CA TYR A 76 15.33 9.66 -2.50
C TYR A 76 16.64 9.12 -3.06
N THR A 77 16.96 9.45 -4.31
CA THR A 77 18.22 9.07 -4.97
C THR A 77 18.60 10.08 -6.05
N LYS A 78 19.91 10.14 -6.34
CA LYS A 78 20.49 10.86 -7.49
C LYS A 78 21.09 9.91 -8.53
N ASP A 79 21.05 8.62 -8.26
CA ASP A 79 21.58 7.54 -9.09
C ASP A 79 20.41 6.88 -9.84
N ASP A 80 20.46 6.95 -11.17
CA ASP A 80 19.44 6.40 -12.06
C ASP A 80 19.42 4.88 -12.07
N ASN A 81 20.56 4.22 -11.92
CA ASN A 81 20.62 2.76 -11.81
C ASN A 81 19.95 2.28 -10.51
N LEU A 82 20.22 2.93 -9.37
CA LEU A 82 19.53 2.60 -8.11
C LEU A 82 18.01 2.85 -8.21
N ALA A 83 17.59 3.87 -8.95
CA ALA A 83 16.18 4.14 -9.18
C ALA A 83 15.52 3.06 -10.05
N MET A 84 16.23 2.54 -11.06
CA MET A 84 15.74 1.45 -11.90
C MET A 84 15.71 0.11 -11.17
N GLU A 85 16.73 -0.22 -10.39
CA GLU A 85 16.72 -1.42 -9.54
C GLU A 85 15.53 -1.40 -8.60
N ALA A 86 15.26 -0.26 -7.95
CA ALA A 86 14.07 -0.07 -7.12
C ALA A 86 12.76 -0.22 -7.91
N TYR A 87 12.71 0.29 -9.15
CA TYR A 87 11.52 0.20 -10.01
C TYR A 87 11.17 -1.25 -10.35
N PHE A 88 12.16 -2.03 -10.80
CA PHE A 88 11.94 -3.42 -11.15
C PHE A 88 11.72 -4.30 -9.91
N GLU A 89 12.37 -4.02 -8.79
CA GLU A 89 12.07 -4.68 -7.51
C GLU A 89 10.61 -4.44 -7.09
N VAL A 90 10.09 -3.22 -7.26
CA VAL A 90 8.67 -2.89 -7.01
C VAL A 90 7.77 -3.73 -7.91
N LEU A 91 8.01 -3.81 -9.22
CA LEU A 91 7.18 -4.65 -10.11
C LEU A 91 7.28 -6.15 -9.80
N PHE A 92 8.46 -6.61 -9.41
CA PHE A 92 8.71 -8.00 -9.07
C PHE A 92 7.99 -8.41 -7.79
N GLN A 93 8.03 -7.56 -6.76
CA GLN A 93 7.39 -7.81 -5.47
C GLN A 93 5.92 -7.39 -5.42
N HIS A 94 5.39 -6.71 -6.43
CA HIS A 94 4.00 -6.28 -6.45
C HIS A 94 3.29 -6.78 -7.72
N PRO A 95 2.97 -8.09 -7.79
CA PRO A 95 2.34 -8.71 -8.96
C PRO A 95 1.03 -8.06 -9.42
N GLU A 96 0.37 -7.28 -8.56
CA GLU A 96 -0.82 -6.51 -8.91
C GLU A 96 -0.54 -5.31 -9.83
N LEU A 97 0.72 -4.88 -9.96
CA LEU A 97 1.16 -3.75 -10.78
C LEU A 97 1.50 -4.16 -12.23
N PHE A 98 0.76 -5.12 -12.78
CA PHE A 98 1.05 -5.72 -14.10
C PHE A 98 1.17 -4.69 -15.24
N ASN A 99 0.50 -3.54 -15.13
CA ASN A 99 0.51 -2.53 -16.17
C ASN A 99 1.84 -1.76 -16.28
N GLY A 100 2.66 -1.75 -15.22
CA GLY A 100 3.96 -1.08 -15.19
C GLY A 100 5.07 -1.81 -15.93
N ALA A 101 4.80 -3.03 -16.44
CA ALA A 101 5.76 -3.90 -17.09
C ALA A 101 6.05 -3.55 -18.56
N GLY A 102 6.01 -2.26 -18.94
CA GLY A 102 6.55 -1.82 -20.23
C GLY A 102 7.97 -1.27 -20.12
N ARG A 103 8.44 -0.56 -21.15
CA ARG A 103 9.75 0.13 -21.14
C ARG A 103 9.78 1.22 -20.09
N VAL A 104 10.96 1.51 -19.55
CA VAL A 104 11.14 2.53 -18.50
C VAL A 104 12.29 3.44 -18.88
N TYR A 105 12.11 4.75 -18.67
CA TYR A 105 13.13 5.75 -18.92
C TYR A 105 13.49 6.47 -17.62
N ALA A 106 14.77 6.79 -17.46
CA ALA A 106 15.24 7.70 -16.43
C ALA A 106 15.66 9.03 -17.07
N TYR A 107 15.06 10.12 -16.60
CA TYR A 107 15.38 11.48 -17.03
C TYR A 107 16.17 12.18 -15.92
N THR A 108 17.46 12.39 -16.17
CA THR A 108 18.37 13.04 -15.23
C THR A 108 18.67 14.47 -15.69
N THR A 109 18.27 15.47 -14.91
CA THR A 109 18.62 16.88 -15.16
C THR A 109 19.82 17.27 -14.30
N LYS A 110 20.88 17.77 -14.94
CA LYS A 110 22.15 18.13 -14.29
C LYS A 110 22.50 19.61 -14.48
N VAL A 111 23.10 20.20 -13.46
CA VAL A 111 23.79 21.49 -13.50
C VAL A 111 25.28 21.22 -13.31
N GLY A 112 26.06 21.27 -14.39
CA GLY A 112 27.40 20.67 -14.39
C GLY A 112 27.30 19.16 -14.14
N GLU A 113 28.04 18.65 -13.16
CA GLU A 113 27.98 17.24 -12.75
C GLU A 113 26.88 16.94 -11.69
N THR A 114 26.29 17.98 -11.11
CA THR A 114 25.31 17.82 -10.02
C THR A 114 23.93 17.47 -10.56
N VAL A 115 23.39 16.32 -10.14
CA VAL A 115 22.00 15.93 -10.43
C VAL A 115 21.04 16.75 -9.58
N ILE A 116 20.26 17.60 -10.24
CA ILE A 116 19.24 18.44 -9.59
C ILE A 116 17.84 17.84 -9.68
N LYS A 117 17.59 16.98 -10.68
CA LYS A 117 16.32 16.27 -10.86
C LYS A 117 16.55 14.87 -11.43
N LEU A 118 15.81 13.89 -10.93
CA LEU A 118 15.75 12.53 -11.46
C LEU A 118 14.29 12.08 -11.49
N GLU A 119 13.79 11.78 -12.69
CA GLU A 119 12.43 11.33 -12.94
C GLU A 119 12.42 9.96 -13.61
N ILE A 120 11.53 9.10 -13.15
CA ILE A 120 11.27 7.80 -13.76
C ILE A 120 9.98 7.89 -14.57
N GLU A 121 10.06 7.57 -15.86
CA GLU A 121 8.92 7.58 -16.78
C GLU A 121 8.64 6.18 -17.32
N PRO A 122 7.64 5.48 -16.76
CA PRO A 122 7.18 4.21 -17.28
C PRO A 122 6.38 4.38 -18.57
N THR A 123 6.57 3.45 -19.50
CA THR A 123 5.57 3.16 -20.53
C THR A 123 4.70 2.02 -20.03
N TYR A 124 3.40 2.24 -20.03
CA TYR A 124 2.43 1.28 -19.53
C TYR A 124 1.93 0.38 -20.67
N LEU A 125 1.59 -0.87 -20.35
CA LEU A 125 1.01 -1.83 -21.31
C LEU A 125 -0.36 -1.36 -21.83
N LEU A 126 -1.13 -0.69 -20.96
CA LEU A 126 -2.46 -0.16 -21.22
C LEU A 126 -2.49 1.34 -20.97
N THR A 127 -3.42 2.03 -21.63
CA THR A 127 -3.75 3.42 -21.31
C THR A 127 -4.29 3.53 -19.88
N ALA A 128 -4.31 4.73 -19.31
CA ALA A 128 -4.83 4.94 -17.95
C ALA A 128 -6.31 4.55 -17.81
N ASP A 129 -7.14 4.86 -18.82
CA ASP A 129 -8.56 4.53 -18.79
C ASP A 129 -8.80 3.03 -18.95
N ASP A 130 -8.08 2.37 -19.87
CA ASP A 130 -8.17 0.92 -20.06
C ASP A 130 -7.67 0.17 -18.83
N TYR A 131 -6.57 0.64 -18.22
CA TYR A 131 -6.05 0.05 -16.99
C TYR A 131 -7.04 0.12 -15.84
N LEU A 132 -7.78 1.22 -15.67
CA LEU A 132 -8.78 1.32 -14.60
C LEU A 132 -9.86 0.23 -14.72
N VAL A 133 -10.32 -0.01 -15.95
CA VAL A 133 -11.30 -1.06 -16.25
C VAL A 133 -10.70 -2.44 -16.02
N GLU A 134 -9.51 -2.67 -16.58
CA GLU A 134 -8.83 -3.97 -16.53
C GLU A 134 -8.43 -4.35 -15.11
N LYS A 135 -7.90 -3.39 -14.33
CA LYS A 135 -7.52 -3.61 -12.93
C LYS A 135 -8.71 -4.01 -12.07
N LYS A 136 -9.88 -3.42 -12.32
CA LYS A 136 -11.12 -3.79 -11.62
C LYS A 136 -11.55 -5.23 -11.94
N GLN A 137 -11.39 -5.67 -13.19
CA GLN A 137 -11.70 -7.04 -13.60
C GLN A 137 -10.70 -8.04 -13.01
N PHE A 138 -9.39 -7.72 -13.08
CA PHE A 138 -8.32 -8.49 -12.45
C PHE A 138 -8.58 -8.68 -10.94
N ASP A 139 -8.83 -7.58 -10.21
CA ASP A 139 -9.10 -7.64 -8.77
C ASP A 139 -10.35 -8.46 -8.43
N ALA A 140 -11.41 -8.32 -9.23
CA ALA A 140 -12.63 -9.12 -9.05
C ALA A 140 -12.35 -10.61 -9.26
N LYS A 141 -11.56 -10.97 -10.27
CA LYS A 141 -11.18 -12.36 -10.57
C LYS A 141 -10.29 -12.94 -9.47
N VAL A 142 -9.27 -12.22 -9.02
CA VAL A 142 -8.42 -12.61 -7.88
C VAL A 142 -9.27 -12.87 -6.63
N ASN A 143 -10.21 -11.97 -6.32
CA ASN A 143 -11.11 -12.14 -5.17
C ASN A 143 -12.02 -13.36 -5.30
N SER A 144 -12.56 -13.60 -6.51
CA SER A 144 -13.42 -14.74 -6.80
C SER A 144 -12.68 -16.07 -6.63
N ILE A 145 -11.48 -16.19 -7.22
CA ILE A 145 -10.61 -17.37 -7.09
C ILE A 145 -10.23 -17.60 -5.63
N TYR A 146 -9.72 -16.56 -4.95
CA TYR A 146 -9.30 -16.68 -3.57
C TYR A 146 -10.43 -17.18 -2.67
N SER A 147 -11.65 -16.67 -2.88
CA SER A 147 -12.82 -17.06 -2.08
C SER A 147 -13.33 -18.47 -2.40
N SER A 148 -13.01 -19.03 -3.57
CA SER A 148 -13.38 -20.40 -3.93
C SER A 148 -12.40 -21.44 -3.38
N ILE A 149 -11.14 -21.07 -3.15
CA ILE A 149 -10.09 -22.00 -2.70
C ILE A 149 -9.69 -21.83 -1.23
N ILE A 150 -9.91 -20.66 -0.63
CA ILE A 150 -9.54 -20.38 0.76
C ILE A 150 -10.75 -20.22 1.67
N THR A 151 -10.74 -20.91 2.81
CA THR A 151 -11.70 -20.71 3.90
C THR A 151 -11.01 -20.24 5.19
N ASN A 152 -11.77 -19.61 6.09
CA ASN A 152 -11.22 -19.01 7.32
C ASN A 152 -10.58 -20.03 8.28
N ASN A 153 -10.94 -21.30 8.19
CA ASN A 153 -10.51 -22.35 9.12
C ASN A 153 -9.26 -23.09 8.64
N MET A 154 -8.72 -22.75 7.46
CA MET A 154 -7.53 -23.40 6.91
C MET A 154 -6.25 -22.96 7.64
N SER A 155 -5.37 -23.93 7.93
CA SER A 155 -4.00 -23.67 8.36
C SER A 155 -3.18 -23.02 7.24
N GLN A 156 -2.00 -22.45 7.58
CA GLN A 156 -1.11 -21.87 6.56
C GLN A 156 -0.74 -22.89 5.46
N LEU A 157 -0.39 -24.12 5.85
CA LEU A 157 -0.08 -25.21 4.91
C LEU A 157 -1.28 -25.59 4.03
N GLN A 158 -2.49 -25.62 4.58
CA GLN A 158 -3.69 -25.91 3.79
C GLN A 158 -3.99 -24.81 2.77
N LYS A 159 -3.82 -23.54 3.16
CA LYS A 159 -3.97 -22.40 2.24
C LYS A 159 -2.91 -22.43 1.15
N GLU A 160 -1.65 -22.66 1.53
CA GLU A 160 -0.54 -22.76 0.58
C GLU A 160 -0.78 -23.85 -0.45
N LYS A 161 -1.15 -25.05 0.00
CA LYS A 161 -1.46 -26.17 -0.89
C LYS A 161 -2.64 -25.87 -1.81
N ALA A 162 -3.71 -25.24 -1.30
CA ALA A 162 -4.87 -24.89 -2.12
C ALA A 162 -4.53 -23.86 -3.20
N ILE A 163 -3.68 -22.88 -2.89
CA ILE A 163 -3.16 -21.89 -3.84
C ILE A 163 -2.29 -22.55 -4.90
N HIS A 164 -1.33 -23.37 -4.47
CA HIS A 164 -0.46 -24.14 -5.34
C HIS A 164 -1.27 -25.01 -6.31
N ASP A 165 -2.16 -25.86 -5.78
CA ASP A 165 -2.99 -26.75 -6.58
C ASP A 165 -3.87 -25.99 -7.58
N TYR A 166 -4.39 -24.82 -7.21
CA TYR A 166 -5.18 -24.00 -8.13
C TYR A 166 -4.33 -23.52 -9.29
N ILE A 167 -3.13 -22.98 -9.01
CA ILE A 167 -2.26 -22.43 -10.05
C ILE A 167 -1.84 -23.53 -11.01
N VAL A 168 -1.37 -24.67 -10.51
CA VAL A 168 -0.95 -25.80 -11.35
C VAL A 168 -2.09 -26.31 -12.23
N LYS A 169 -3.30 -26.49 -11.69
CA LYS A 169 -4.43 -27.05 -12.47
C LYS A 169 -5.07 -26.08 -13.47
N ASN A 170 -4.79 -24.79 -13.34
CA ASN A 170 -5.49 -23.74 -14.11
C ASN A 170 -4.52 -22.85 -14.87
N THR A 171 -3.28 -23.27 -15.03
CA THR A 171 -2.29 -22.55 -15.83
C THR A 171 -1.65 -23.56 -16.76
N SER A 172 -1.58 -23.24 -18.04
CA SER A 172 -0.77 -23.99 -19.00
C SER A 172 0.55 -23.25 -19.24
N TYR A 173 1.65 -24.00 -19.32
CA TYR A 173 2.96 -23.40 -19.58
C TYR A 173 3.00 -22.83 -21.01
N ASP A 174 3.31 -21.53 -21.12
CA ASP A 174 3.34 -20.82 -22.40
C ASP A 174 4.73 -20.86 -23.05
N ASP A 175 4.84 -21.64 -24.12
CA ASP A 175 6.07 -21.75 -24.92
C ASP A 175 6.31 -20.54 -25.87
N TYR A 176 5.32 -19.65 -26.04
CA TYR A 176 5.38 -18.52 -26.98
C TYR A 176 5.84 -17.19 -26.37
N ASP A 177 5.94 -17.11 -25.05
CA ASP A 177 6.50 -16.00 -24.27
C ASP A 177 5.90 -14.62 -24.62
N PHE A 178 4.59 -14.46 -24.40
CA PHE A 178 3.96 -13.14 -24.45
C PHE A 178 4.32 -12.30 -23.21
N ASN A 179 4.39 -10.96 -23.32
CA ASN A 179 4.68 -10.07 -22.17
C ASN A 179 3.77 -10.32 -20.95
N SER A 180 2.54 -10.81 -21.13
CA SER A 180 1.65 -11.17 -20.02
C SER A 180 2.06 -12.43 -19.28
N SER A 181 2.78 -13.35 -19.92
CA SER A 181 3.17 -14.68 -19.42
C SER A 181 4.18 -14.59 -18.27
N HIS A 182 4.93 -13.47 -18.20
CA HIS A 182 5.81 -13.11 -17.09
C HIS A 182 5.10 -12.40 -15.92
N SER A 183 3.77 -12.39 -15.89
CA SER A 183 2.99 -11.67 -14.89
C SER A 183 1.91 -12.54 -14.26
N ALA A 184 1.51 -12.23 -13.04
CA ALA A 184 0.32 -12.85 -12.45
C ALA A 184 -0.94 -12.57 -13.28
N TYR A 185 -0.97 -11.48 -14.07
CA TYR A 185 -2.08 -11.16 -14.95
C TYR A 185 -2.26 -12.21 -16.06
N GLY A 186 -1.17 -12.82 -16.57
CA GLY A 186 -1.20 -13.96 -17.48
C GLY A 186 -1.99 -15.14 -16.89
N VAL A 187 -1.57 -15.58 -15.71
CA VAL A 187 -2.24 -16.65 -14.94
C VAL A 187 -3.71 -16.33 -14.67
N ILE A 188 -4.01 -15.12 -14.21
CA ILE A 188 -5.37 -14.76 -13.75
C ILE A 188 -6.35 -14.57 -14.90
N LYS A 189 -5.90 -14.03 -16.04
CA LYS A 189 -6.78 -13.68 -17.17
C LYS A 189 -6.79 -14.74 -18.25
N TYR A 190 -5.63 -15.26 -18.61
CA TYR A 190 -5.44 -16.13 -19.77
C TYR A 190 -5.21 -17.59 -19.40
N ASN A 191 -4.97 -17.89 -18.12
CA ASN A 191 -4.59 -19.24 -17.66
C ASN A 191 -3.30 -19.73 -18.36
N GLU A 192 -2.40 -18.81 -18.70
CA GLU A 192 -1.15 -19.10 -19.42
C GLU A 192 -0.02 -18.27 -18.81
N ALA A 193 1.13 -18.90 -18.57
CA ALA A 193 2.31 -18.23 -18.03
C ALA A 193 3.61 -19.01 -18.25
N VAL A 194 4.73 -18.32 -18.10
CA VAL A 194 6.04 -18.93 -17.86
C VAL A 194 6.35 -18.94 -16.36
N CYS A 195 7.50 -19.49 -15.96
CA CYS A 195 7.89 -19.65 -14.55
C CYS A 195 7.70 -18.40 -13.68
N GLU A 196 8.05 -17.22 -14.20
CA GLU A 196 7.87 -15.96 -13.47
C GLU A 196 6.39 -15.63 -13.21
N GLY A 197 5.49 -15.90 -14.15
CA GLY A 197 4.06 -15.67 -13.98
C GLY A 197 3.44 -16.61 -12.93
N TYR A 198 3.85 -17.89 -12.91
CA TYR A 198 3.48 -18.84 -11.84
C TYR A 198 3.93 -18.32 -10.48
N ALA A 199 5.21 -17.92 -10.37
CA ALA A 199 5.78 -17.47 -9.11
C ALA A 199 5.12 -16.16 -8.61
N LYS A 200 4.78 -15.25 -9.53
CA LYS A 200 4.03 -14.02 -9.23
C LYS A 200 2.58 -14.31 -8.83
N ALA A 201 1.91 -15.28 -9.45
CA ALA A 201 0.56 -15.68 -9.06
C ALA A 201 0.52 -16.33 -7.67
N MET A 202 1.49 -17.20 -7.37
CA MET A 202 1.68 -17.77 -6.04
C MET A 202 1.85 -16.65 -5.01
N LYS A 203 2.80 -15.72 -5.23
CA LYS A 203 3.02 -14.58 -4.34
C LYS A 203 1.75 -13.75 -4.12
N LEU A 204 1.05 -13.38 -5.21
CA LEU A 204 -0.19 -12.62 -5.15
C LEU A 204 -1.24 -13.25 -4.21
N PHE A 205 -1.45 -14.56 -4.33
CA PHE A 205 -2.44 -15.26 -3.48
C PHE A 205 -1.93 -15.52 -2.07
N MET A 206 -0.64 -15.80 -1.87
CA MET A 206 -0.05 -15.97 -0.53
C MET A 206 -0.10 -14.67 0.27
N ASP A 207 0.24 -13.54 -0.36
CA ASP A 207 0.17 -12.22 0.28
C ASP A 207 -1.27 -11.91 0.68
N LYS A 208 -2.23 -12.23 -0.21
CA LYS A 208 -3.67 -12.15 0.10
C LYS A 208 -4.10 -13.08 1.24
N ALA A 209 -3.46 -14.24 1.38
CA ALA A 209 -3.65 -15.18 2.48
C ALA A 209 -2.98 -14.75 3.80
N GLY A 210 -2.17 -13.68 3.76
CA GLY A 210 -1.33 -13.23 4.87
C GLY A 210 -0.14 -14.15 5.17
N ILE A 211 0.25 -14.97 4.19
CA ILE A 211 1.40 -15.87 4.26
C ILE A 211 2.57 -15.18 3.60
N GLU A 212 3.74 -15.15 4.24
CA GLU A 212 4.92 -14.55 3.62
C GLU A 212 5.38 -15.41 2.44
N CYS A 213 5.49 -14.81 1.26
CA CYS A 213 5.95 -15.47 0.06
C CYS A 213 6.90 -14.54 -0.69
N ASP A 214 8.08 -15.08 -1.00
CA ASP A 214 9.10 -14.42 -1.82
C ASP A 214 9.15 -15.10 -3.17
N ILE A 215 9.45 -14.34 -4.22
CA ILE A 215 9.85 -14.90 -5.50
C ILE A 215 11.37 -15.07 -5.45
N VAL A 216 11.84 -16.24 -5.84
CA VAL A 216 13.24 -16.61 -5.88
C VAL A 216 13.66 -16.68 -7.34
N PRO A 217 14.41 -15.68 -7.87
CA PRO A 217 14.95 -15.75 -9.21
C PRO A 217 16.23 -16.58 -9.25
N SER A 218 16.49 -17.22 -10.39
CA SER A 218 17.78 -17.80 -10.73
C SER A 218 18.15 -17.48 -12.18
N HIS A 219 19.23 -16.71 -12.35
CA HIS A 219 19.80 -16.43 -13.67
C HIS A 219 20.54 -17.64 -14.23
N LYS A 220 21.12 -18.48 -13.36
CA LYS A 220 21.86 -19.68 -13.76
C LYS A 220 21.01 -20.69 -14.53
N ILE A 221 19.75 -20.84 -14.15
CA ILE A 221 18.81 -21.76 -14.80
C ILE A 221 17.67 -21.05 -15.52
N ASN A 222 17.72 -19.71 -15.63
CA ASN A 222 16.67 -18.86 -16.20
C ASN A 222 15.27 -19.23 -15.69
N HIS A 223 15.13 -19.28 -14.36
CA HIS A 223 13.94 -19.80 -13.71
C HIS A 223 13.56 -18.96 -12.50
N ALA A 224 12.28 -19.00 -12.12
CA ALA A 224 11.80 -18.42 -10.88
C ALA A 224 10.77 -19.31 -10.20
N TRP A 225 10.87 -19.37 -8.89
CA TRP A 225 9.96 -20.12 -8.02
C TRP A 225 9.67 -19.32 -6.75
N ASN A 226 9.09 -19.95 -5.73
CA ASN A 226 8.74 -19.28 -4.48
C ASN A 226 9.44 -19.84 -3.25
N ARG A 227 9.65 -18.95 -2.28
CA ARG A 227 9.96 -19.33 -0.91
C ARG A 227 8.84 -18.87 0.00
N VAL A 228 8.19 -19.81 0.68
CA VAL A 228 6.98 -19.57 1.48
C VAL A 228 7.30 -19.82 2.95
N ARG A 229 6.77 -18.95 3.83
CA ARG A 229 6.93 -19.12 5.28
C ARG A 229 5.71 -19.78 5.91
N ILE A 230 5.90 -21.00 6.38
CA ILE A 230 4.87 -21.81 7.03
C ILE A 230 5.26 -22.06 8.48
N ASN A 231 4.38 -21.69 9.42
CA ASN A 231 4.57 -21.86 10.86
C ASN A 231 5.94 -21.35 11.36
N GLY A 232 6.39 -20.21 10.81
CA GLY A 232 7.63 -19.55 11.19
C GLY A 232 8.89 -20.03 10.48
N LYS A 233 8.83 -21.09 9.66
CA LYS A 233 9.96 -21.63 8.89
C LYS A 233 9.77 -21.38 7.39
N TYR A 234 10.86 -21.15 6.66
CA TYR A 234 10.82 -21.02 5.21
C TYR A 234 10.98 -22.38 4.53
N TYR A 235 10.24 -22.55 3.44
CA TYR A 235 10.26 -23.69 2.56
C TYR A 235 10.25 -23.22 1.11
N GLN A 236 10.81 -24.02 0.21
CA GLN A 236 10.86 -23.78 -1.22
C GLN A 236 9.66 -24.47 -1.88
N VAL A 237 9.01 -23.76 -2.79
CA VAL A 237 7.86 -24.24 -3.57
C VAL A 237 8.04 -23.83 -5.03
N ASP A 238 7.95 -24.80 -5.93
CA ASP A 238 8.00 -24.55 -7.37
C ASP A 238 6.75 -25.08 -8.07
N ALA A 239 5.76 -24.20 -8.23
CA ALA A 239 4.52 -24.52 -8.91
C ALA A 239 4.73 -24.84 -10.39
N THR A 240 5.78 -24.32 -11.03
CA THR A 240 6.04 -24.57 -12.45
C THR A 240 6.61 -25.96 -12.66
N TRP A 241 7.53 -26.41 -11.83
CA TRP A 241 8.10 -27.75 -11.94
C TRP A 241 7.22 -28.84 -11.32
N ASP A 242 6.23 -28.46 -10.52
CA ASP A 242 5.14 -29.33 -10.07
C ASP A 242 3.96 -29.40 -11.06
N ASP A 243 3.99 -28.60 -12.14
CA ASP A 243 3.05 -28.65 -13.25
C ASP A 243 3.50 -29.67 -14.31
N PRO A 244 2.73 -30.74 -14.57
CA PRO A 244 3.10 -31.74 -15.58
C PRO A 244 3.06 -31.16 -17.00
N VAL A 245 4.21 -31.09 -17.67
CA VAL A 245 4.31 -30.69 -19.09
C VAL A 245 4.46 -31.93 -20.00
N PRO A 246 3.70 -32.08 -21.11
CA PRO A 246 2.59 -31.22 -21.53
C PRO A 246 1.42 -31.31 -20.56
N ASP A 247 0.66 -30.21 -20.42
CA ASP A 247 -0.43 -30.07 -19.45
C ASP A 247 -1.35 -31.30 -19.42
N GLN A 248 -1.44 -31.92 -18.24
CA GLN A 248 -2.27 -33.11 -17.99
C GLN A 248 -3.57 -32.78 -17.25
N GLY A 249 -4.04 -31.53 -17.36
CA GLY A 249 -5.28 -31.04 -16.80
C GLY A 249 -5.26 -30.98 -15.27
N ASN A 250 -6.12 -31.74 -14.60
CA ASN A 250 -6.28 -31.66 -13.13
C ASN A 250 -5.16 -32.36 -12.32
N THR A 251 -4.05 -32.72 -12.96
CA THR A 251 -2.94 -33.45 -12.35
C THR A 251 -1.95 -32.47 -11.72
N VAL A 252 -1.51 -32.77 -10.50
CA VAL A 252 -0.56 -31.93 -9.76
C VAL A 252 0.53 -32.82 -9.19
N HIS A 253 1.80 -32.44 -9.41
CA HIS A 253 2.93 -33.05 -8.72
C HIS A 253 3.27 -32.27 -7.44
N TYR A 254 4.07 -32.89 -6.59
CA TYR A 254 4.53 -32.31 -5.32
C TYR A 254 6.02 -32.59 -5.11
N ASN A 255 6.76 -32.76 -6.20
CA ASN A 255 8.18 -33.05 -6.18
C ASN A 255 8.97 -31.86 -5.64
N TYR A 256 8.46 -30.64 -5.85
CA TYR A 256 9.07 -29.38 -5.44
C TYR A 256 8.21 -28.58 -4.48
N PHE A 257 7.26 -29.24 -3.81
CA PHE A 257 6.38 -28.62 -2.82
C PHE A 257 6.97 -28.74 -1.40
N ASN A 258 7.25 -27.59 -0.78
CA ASN A 258 7.75 -27.47 0.60
C ASN A 258 9.10 -28.16 0.87
N LEU A 259 10.03 -28.04 -0.07
CA LEU A 259 11.40 -28.53 0.10
C LEU A 259 12.21 -27.61 1.04
N SER A 260 13.18 -28.18 1.75
CA SER A 260 14.22 -27.36 2.40
C SER A 260 15.17 -26.74 1.37
N ASP A 261 15.89 -25.69 1.76
CA ASP A 261 16.92 -25.06 0.90
C ASP A 261 17.92 -26.09 0.37
N SER A 262 18.36 -27.04 1.21
CA SER A 262 19.32 -28.09 0.80
C SER A 262 18.73 -29.08 -0.20
N GLN A 263 17.43 -29.40 -0.11
CA GLN A 263 16.77 -30.28 -1.07
C GLN A 263 16.57 -29.57 -2.41
N MET A 264 16.12 -28.31 -2.37
CA MET A 264 15.89 -27.50 -3.56
C MET A 264 17.19 -27.28 -4.36
N GLN A 265 18.31 -27.03 -3.67
CA GLN A 265 19.63 -26.81 -4.28
C GLN A 265 20.16 -27.99 -5.12
N SER A 266 19.62 -29.20 -4.96
CA SER A 266 20.04 -30.34 -5.77
C SER A 266 19.68 -30.20 -7.26
N THR A 267 18.64 -29.42 -7.57
CA THR A 267 18.16 -29.18 -8.94
C THR A 267 18.04 -27.70 -9.28
N HIS A 268 17.92 -26.82 -8.28
CA HIS A 268 17.77 -25.38 -8.44
C HIS A 268 19.04 -24.66 -8.01
N ALA A 269 19.84 -24.24 -8.99
CA ALA A 269 21.02 -23.42 -8.71
C ALA A 269 20.60 -22.02 -8.26
N LEU A 270 20.72 -21.73 -6.96
CA LEU A 270 20.57 -20.37 -6.44
C LEU A 270 21.67 -19.47 -7.04
N ASP A 271 21.34 -18.22 -7.30
CA ASP A 271 22.38 -17.24 -7.55
C ASP A 271 23.19 -17.04 -6.26
N PRO A 272 24.52 -16.88 -6.36
CA PRO A 272 25.39 -16.73 -5.17
C PRO A 272 24.94 -15.60 -4.26
N ASP A 273 24.24 -14.64 -4.86
CA ASP A 273 23.77 -13.43 -4.23
C ASP A 273 22.24 -13.34 -4.17
N THR A 274 21.52 -14.46 -4.29
CA THR A 274 20.10 -14.49 -3.91
C THR A 274 20.03 -14.20 -2.41
N ILE A 275 19.97 -12.91 -2.06
CA ILE A 275 19.67 -12.50 -0.69
C ILE A 275 18.23 -12.92 -0.47
N LEU A 276 18.09 -14.07 0.18
CA LEU A 276 16.91 -14.44 0.92
C LEU A 276 16.57 -13.25 1.82
N ILE A 277 15.63 -12.42 1.36
CA ILE A 277 15.42 -11.04 1.80
C ILE A 277 15.49 -11.00 3.34
N ASN A 278 16.58 -10.47 3.91
CA ASN A 278 16.72 -10.36 5.35
C ASN A 278 15.91 -9.15 5.80
N ARG A 279 14.58 -9.32 5.76
CA ARG A 279 13.61 -8.28 6.09
C ARG A 279 13.71 -8.01 7.59
N ASN A 280 14.18 -6.82 7.94
CA ASN A 280 14.30 -6.37 9.31
C ASN A 280 13.72 -4.98 9.47
N GLY A 281 12.91 -4.79 10.50
CA GLY A 281 12.24 -3.53 10.76
C GLY A 281 11.21 -3.18 9.68
N TRP A 282 11.12 -1.89 9.35
CA TRP A 282 10.13 -1.36 8.43
C TRP A 282 10.46 -1.70 6.98
N VAL A 283 9.57 -2.43 6.31
CA VAL A 283 9.71 -2.85 4.91
C VAL A 283 8.42 -2.51 4.18
N MET A 284 8.50 -1.96 2.96
CA MET A 284 7.30 -1.80 2.14
C MET A 284 6.75 -3.16 1.76
N GLY A 285 5.50 -3.42 2.15
CA GLY A 285 4.75 -4.62 1.81
C GLY A 285 3.88 -4.41 0.57
N ASP A 286 3.16 -5.47 0.22
CA ASP A 286 2.31 -5.51 -0.97
C ASP A 286 1.19 -4.48 -0.89
N TYR A 287 0.72 -4.02 -2.05
CA TYR A 287 -0.31 -2.98 -2.16
C TYR A 287 0.04 -1.61 -1.54
N GLY A 288 1.33 -1.31 -1.32
CA GLY A 288 1.82 -0.03 -0.80
C GLY A 288 1.61 0.16 0.70
N ALA A 289 1.36 -0.92 1.44
CA ALA A 289 1.26 -0.88 2.88
C ALA A 289 2.60 -1.22 3.52
N TRP A 290 2.99 -0.52 4.58
CA TRP A 290 4.20 -0.87 5.33
C TRP A 290 4.00 -2.16 6.13
N ASN A 291 5.00 -3.02 6.11
CA ASN A 291 5.12 -4.17 7.00
C ASN A 291 6.23 -3.88 8.02
N TYR A 292 6.22 -4.58 9.15
CA TYR A 292 7.34 -4.58 10.08
C TYR A 292 7.81 -6.00 10.33
N TYR A 293 9.11 -6.23 10.24
CA TYR A 293 9.72 -7.52 10.53
C TYR A 293 10.51 -7.43 11.83
N ASP A 294 10.22 -8.34 12.74
CA ASP A 294 10.89 -8.43 14.03
C ASP A 294 12.39 -8.64 13.83
N GLN A 295 13.21 -7.78 14.43
CA GLN A 295 14.66 -7.74 14.17
C GLN A 295 15.42 -8.94 14.75
N THR A 296 14.80 -9.72 15.63
CA THR A 296 15.42 -10.90 16.25
C THR A 296 15.01 -12.18 15.54
N THR A 297 13.74 -12.29 15.18
CA THR A 297 13.14 -13.51 14.62
C THR A 297 12.91 -13.44 13.11
N GLY A 298 13.05 -12.26 12.52
CA GLY A 298 12.70 -11.97 11.14
C GLY A 298 11.21 -12.16 10.84
N MET A 299 10.33 -12.33 11.85
CA MET A 299 8.90 -12.57 11.66
C MET A 299 8.15 -11.30 11.27
N ARG A 300 7.31 -11.35 10.22
CA ARG A 300 6.39 -10.25 9.89
C ARG A 300 5.42 -10.05 11.05
N LYS A 301 5.30 -8.79 11.47
CA LYS A 301 4.44 -8.36 12.57
C LYS A 301 2.99 -8.31 12.09
N THR A 302 2.11 -8.90 12.90
CA THR A 302 0.66 -8.71 12.81
C THR A 302 0.18 -8.17 14.16
N GLY A 303 -0.96 -7.47 14.15
CA GLY A 303 -1.52 -6.84 15.34
C GLY A 303 -0.71 -5.63 15.82
N TRP A 304 -0.67 -5.42 17.14
CA TRP A 304 -0.06 -4.24 17.74
C TRP A 304 1.47 -4.31 17.77
N LEU A 305 2.10 -3.18 17.46
CA LEU A 305 3.54 -2.95 17.59
C LEU A 305 3.79 -1.64 18.35
N LEU A 306 4.58 -1.72 19.41
CA LEU A 306 5.21 -0.55 20.02
C LEU A 306 6.63 -0.41 19.45
N ASN A 307 6.86 0.62 18.64
CA ASN A 307 8.18 0.92 18.08
C ASN A 307 8.51 2.39 18.34
N ASN A 308 9.65 2.67 18.98
CA ASN A 308 10.09 4.03 19.31
C ASN A 308 8.98 4.88 19.98
N THR A 309 8.40 4.34 21.07
CA THR A 309 7.30 4.94 21.86
C THR A 309 6.00 5.21 21.10
N LYS A 310 5.88 4.75 19.85
CA LYS A 310 4.70 4.90 19.00
C LYS A 310 4.03 3.55 18.78
N TRP A 311 2.70 3.56 18.82
CA TRP A 311 1.89 2.39 18.54
C TRP A 311 1.49 2.35 17.07
N TYR A 312 1.60 1.17 16.48
CA TYR A 312 1.19 0.84 15.13
C TYR A 312 0.32 -0.40 15.18
N TYR A 313 -0.53 -0.57 14.18
CA TYR A 313 -1.36 -1.77 14.04
C TYR A 313 -1.20 -2.34 12.63
N PHE A 314 -0.97 -3.64 12.55
CA PHE A 314 -0.86 -4.41 11.32
C PHE A 314 -2.03 -5.39 11.24
N ASP A 315 -2.67 -5.50 10.08
CA ASP A 315 -3.72 -6.51 9.89
C ASP A 315 -3.14 -7.93 9.74
N ALA A 316 -4.01 -8.90 9.46
CA ALA A 316 -3.63 -10.30 9.35
C ALA A 316 -2.68 -10.58 8.17
N SER A 317 -2.67 -9.72 7.13
CA SER A 317 -1.67 -9.80 6.07
C SER A 317 -0.33 -9.16 6.44
N GLY A 318 -0.23 -8.59 7.64
CA GLY A 318 0.97 -7.89 8.11
C GLY A 318 1.06 -6.46 7.59
N SER A 319 0.00 -5.92 6.99
CA SER A 319 -0.05 -4.58 6.41
C SER A 319 -0.41 -3.54 7.47
N MET A 320 0.40 -2.50 7.61
CA MET A 320 0.20 -1.40 8.56
C MET A 320 -1.06 -0.62 8.20
N LYS A 321 -1.90 -0.35 9.21
CA LYS A 321 -3.12 0.43 9.04
C LYS A 321 -2.88 1.92 9.24
N THR A 322 -3.55 2.70 8.40
CA THR A 322 -3.74 4.14 8.54
C THR A 322 -5.24 4.44 8.64
N GLY A 323 -5.61 5.59 9.20
CA GLY A 323 -7.00 5.99 9.41
C GLY A 323 -7.74 5.15 10.45
N TRP A 324 -9.06 5.03 10.27
CA TRP A 324 -9.94 4.28 11.17
C TRP A 324 -9.64 2.79 11.15
N THR A 325 -9.32 2.23 12.32
CA THR A 325 -8.94 0.83 12.48
C THR A 325 -9.77 0.18 13.57
N LYS A 326 -10.53 -0.86 13.24
CA LYS A 326 -11.32 -1.63 14.21
C LYS A 326 -10.56 -2.86 14.66
N VAL A 327 -10.35 -3.00 15.96
CA VAL A 327 -9.70 -4.17 16.58
C VAL A 327 -10.68 -4.75 17.60
N GLY A 328 -11.19 -5.95 17.29
CA GLY A 328 -12.32 -6.52 18.03
C GLY A 328 -13.56 -5.62 17.93
N THR A 329 -14.05 -5.16 19.08
CA THR A 329 -15.20 -4.23 19.18
C THR A 329 -14.79 -2.76 19.28
N THR A 330 -13.49 -2.48 19.38
CA THR A 330 -12.97 -1.13 19.67
C THR A 330 -12.42 -0.47 18.39
N TYR A 331 -12.69 0.83 18.24
CA TYR A 331 -12.15 1.63 17.14
C TYR A 331 -10.94 2.44 17.61
N TYR A 332 -9.94 2.54 16.74
CA TYR A 332 -8.70 3.30 16.89
C TYR A 332 -8.55 4.21 15.67
N TYR A 333 -7.74 5.25 15.80
CA TYR A 333 -7.38 6.11 14.67
C TYR A 333 -5.87 6.18 14.52
N MET A 334 -5.38 5.74 13.36
CA MET A 334 -3.97 5.78 12.99
C MET A 334 -3.75 6.97 12.05
N ASP A 335 -2.70 7.77 12.24
CA ASP A 335 -2.41 8.87 11.31
C ASP A 335 -1.88 8.38 9.96
N ALA A 336 -1.54 9.31 9.07
CA ALA A 336 -1.02 9.01 7.74
C ALA A 336 0.33 8.26 7.77
N SER A 337 1.07 8.32 8.89
CA SER A 337 2.30 7.55 9.13
C SER A 337 2.04 6.26 9.90
N GLY A 338 0.77 5.89 10.13
CA GLY A 338 0.35 4.71 10.87
C GLY A 338 0.49 4.81 12.38
N ILE A 339 0.76 6.00 12.93
CA ILE A 339 0.91 6.19 14.38
C ILE A 339 -0.48 6.30 15.01
N MET A 340 -0.75 5.48 16.01
CA MET A 340 -2.00 5.52 16.77
C MET A 340 -2.16 6.85 17.49
N LYS A 341 -3.32 7.47 17.36
CA LYS A 341 -3.67 8.72 18.04
C LYS A 341 -4.36 8.46 19.38
N THR A 342 -3.98 9.27 20.36
CA THR A 342 -4.67 9.46 21.63
C THR A 342 -5.19 10.90 21.71
N GLY A 343 -6.18 11.15 22.57
CA GLY A 343 -6.78 12.46 22.74
C GLY A 343 -7.72 12.86 21.58
N TRP A 344 -7.81 14.17 21.32
CA TRP A 344 -8.68 14.72 20.29
C TRP A 344 -8.17 14.43 18.88
N VAL A 345 -9.04 13.91 18.03
CA VAL A 345 -8.77 13.66 16.60
C VAL A 345 -9.84 14.37 15.78
N LYS A 346 -9.42 15.10 14.74
CA LYS A 346 -10.34 15.73 13.78
C LYS A 346 -10.25 14.99 12.45
N VAL A 347 -11.38 14.45 11.98
CA VAL A 347 -11.49 13.78 10.67
C VAL A 347 -12.53 14.53 9.85
N GLY A 348 -12.09 15.19 8.77
CA GLY A 348 -12.94 16.13 8.04
C GLY A 348 -13.39 17.28 8.94
N SER A 349 -14.70 17.48 9.06
CA SER A 349 -15.31 18.47 9.95
C SER A 349 -15.64 17.95 11.35
N THR A 350 -15.48 16.64 11.59
CA THR A 350 -15.95 15.98 12.82
C THR A 350 -14.82 15.74 13.80
N PHE A 351 -15.08 15.96 15.09
CA PHE A 351 -14.15 15.65 16.17
C PHE A 351 -14.51 14.32 16.85
N TYR A 352 -13.49 13.59 17.25
CA TYR A 352 -13.56 12.33 17.98
C TYR A 352 -12.59 12.42 19.16
N TYR A 353 -12.82 11.59 20.19
CA TYR A 353 -11.91 11.50 21.33
C TYR A 353 -11.46 10.06 21.53
N MET A 354 -10.14 9.87 21.55
CA MET A 354 -9.46 8.61 21.83
C MET A 354 -8.93 8.69 23.27
N ASP A 355 -9.14 7.67 24.09
CA ASP A 355 -8.53 7.66 25.43
C ASP A 355 -7.02 7.40 25.39
N ASN A 356 -6.40 7.28 26.56
CA ASN A 356 -4.96 7.07 26.69
C ASN A 356 -4.49 5.72 26.11
N THR A 357 -5.38 4.76 25.94
CA THR A 357 -5.09 3.49 25.25
C THR A 357 -5.28 3.58 23.74
N GLY A 358 -5.78 4.72 23.25
CA GLY A 358 -6.14 4.95 21.85
C GLY A 358 -7.54 4.45 21.50
N ALA A 359 -8.33 3.96 22.45
CA ALA A 359 -9.68 3.49 22.21
C ALA A 359 -10.64 4.68 22.01
N MET A 360 -11.44 4.63 20.94
CA MET A 360 -12.43 5.66 20.64
C MET A 360 -13.53 5.66 21.69
N LYS A 361 -13.89 6.84 22.18
CA LYS A 361 -14.95 7.02 23.17
C LYS A 361 -16.29 7.36 22.54
N SER A 362 -17.34 6.85 23.16
CA SER A 362 -18.74 7.27 22.98
C SER A 362 -19.31 7.78 24.31
N GLY A 363 -20.47 8.42 24.28
CA GLY A 363 -21.15 8.95 25.45
C GLY A 363 -20.46 10.15 26.11
N TRP A 364 -20.73 10.34 27.40
CA TRP A 364 -20.14 11.42 28.20
C TRP A 364 -18.67 11.14 28.54
N ASN A 365 -17.81 12.10 28.25
CA ASN A 365 -16.37 12.02 28.49
C ASN A 365 -15.88 13.31 29.15
N LYS A 366 -15.17 13.18 30.27
CA LYS A 366 -14.53 14.31 30.94
C LYS A 366 -13.11 14.49 30.40
N VAL A 367 -12.83 15.65 29.81
CA VAL A 367 -11.50 15.99 29.27
C VAL A 367 -11.06 17.31 29.91
N GLY A 368 -10.00 17.24 30.73
CA GLY A 368 -9.63 18.35 31.60
C GLY A 368 -10.77 18.71 32.56
N ASN A 369 -11.20 19.98 32.52
CA ASN A 369 -12.26 20.50 33.40
C ASN A 369 -13.67 20.46 32.76
N SER A 370 -13.80 19.99 31.52
CA SER A 370 -15.05 20.04 30.77
C SER A 370 -15.57 18.64 30.43
N TYR A 371 -16.90 18.51 30.36
CA TYR A 371 -17.55 17.32 29.83
C TYR A 371 -17.88 17.52 28.35
N TYR A 372 -17.76 16.46 27.57
CA TYR A 372 -18.06 16.39 26.15
C TYR A 372 -18.93 15.17 25.90
N TYR A 373 -19.78 15.23 24.87
CA TYR A 373 -20.61 14.08 24.48
C TYR A 373 -20.26 13.63 23.07
N MET A 374 -19.93 12.35 22.96
CA MET A 374 -19.74 11.63 21.70
C MET A 374 -20.98 10.80 21.43
N ASP A 375 -21.54 10.81 20.22
CA ASP A 375 -22.64 9.91 19.89
C ASP A 375 -22.18 8.45 19.73
N SER A 376 -23.09 7.56 19.34
CA SER A 376 -22.79 6.13 19.16
C SER A 376 -21.77 5.86 18.04
N THR A 377 -21.55 6.81 17.13
CA THR A 377 -20.51 6.73 16.08
C THR A 377 -19.17 7.29 16.56
N GLY A 378 -19.11 7.83 17.78
CA GLY A 378 -17.94 8.52 18.34
C GLY A 378 -17.85 10.00 17.94
N ALA A 379 -18.77 10.51 17.12
CA ALA A 379 -18.75 11.89 16.68
C ALA A 379 -19.13 12.83 17.83
N MET A 380 -18.31 13.85 18.06
CA MET A 380 -18.56 14.88 19.07
C MET A 380 -19.78 15.71 18.70
N LYS A 381 -20.70 15.84 19.65
CA LYS A 381 -21.87 16.70 19.51
C LYS A 381 -21.57 18.13 19.95
N THR A 382 -22.29 19.07 19.35
CA THR A 382 -22.35 20.48 19.72
C THR A 382 -23.82 20.91 19.74
N GLY A 383 -24.11 22.05 20.39
CA GLY A 383 -25.46 22.57 20.52
C GLY A 383 -26.33 21.78 21.48
N TRP A 384 -27.64 21.84 21.26
CA TRP A 384 -28.64 21.16 22.08
C TRP A 384 -28.62 19.65 21.85
N ILE A 385 -28.61 18.89 22.95
CA ILE A 385 -28.80 17.44 22.92
C ILE A 385 -29.84 17.03 23.97
N GLN A 386 -30.64 16.01 23.66
CA GLN A 386 -31.59 15.42 24.59
C GLN A 386 -31.23 13.96 24.85
N LEU A 387 -31.03 13.61 26.12
CA LEU A 387 -30.68 12.25 26.55
C LEU A 387 -31.62 11.82 27.67
N SER A 388 -32.34 10.71 27.47
CA SER A 388 -33.31 10.19 28.44
C SER A 388 -34.29 11.25 28.97
N GLY A 389 -34.84 12.07 28.05
CA GLY A 389 -35.79 13.14 28.36
C GLY A 389 -35.17 14.43 28.93
N LYS A 390 -33.87 14.45 29.25
CA LYS A 390 -33.19 15.64 29.80
C LYS A 390 -32.42 16.39 28.72
N TRP A 391 -32.48 17.71 28.74
CA TRP A 391 -31.77 18.59 27.82
C TRP A 391 -30.41 19.01 28.38
N TYR A 392 -29.42 19.09 27.49
CA TYR A 392 -28.09 19.60 27.76
C TYR A 392 -27.70 20.54 26.61
N TYR A 393 -26.76 21.44 26.87
CA TYR A 393 -26.19 22.29 25.83
C TYR A 393 -24.66 22.18 25.80
N LEU A 394 -24.14 21.88 24.63
CA LEU A 394 -22.72 21.80 24.33
C LEU A 394 -22.33 23.05 23.53
N ALA A 395 -21.27 23.74 23.94
CA ALA A 395 -20.77 24.91 23.19
C ALA A 395 -20.32 24.51 21.77
N SER A 396 -19.98 25.49 20.94
CA SER A 396 -19.35 25.24 19.63
C SER A 396 -18.04 24.46 19.74
N SER A 397 -17.33 24.57 20.88
CA SER A 397 -16.16 23.76 21.21
C SER A 397 -16.48 22.33 21.68
N GLY A 398 -17.76 21.97 21.82
CA GLY A 398 -18.24 20.71 22.37
C GLY A 398 -18.32 20.65 23.90
N ALA A 399 -17.78 21.66 24.61
CA ALA A 399 -17.79 21.68 26.07
C ALA A 399 -19.22 21.87 26.61
N MET A 400 -19.63 20.99 27.52
CA MET A 400 -20.92 21.05 28.20
C MET A 400 -21.02 22.32 29.05
N LYS A 401 -22.13 23.04 28.91
CA LYS A 401 -22.41 24.21 29.73
C LYS A 401 -23.04 23.84 31.06
N THR A 402 -22.72 24.64 32.07
CA THR A 402 -23.33 24.65 33.40
C THR A 402 -23.55 26.11 33.81
N GLY A 403 -24.42 26.34 34.80
CA GLY A 403 -24.80 27.67 35.24
C GLY A 403 -25.72 28.40 34.26
N TRP A 404 -25.78 29.73 34.41
CA TRP A 404 -26.56 30.62 33.53
C TRP A 404 -25.88 30.80 32.18
N VAL A 405 -26.64 30.62 31.10
CA VAL A 405 -26.17 30.77 29.71
C VAL A 405 -27.22 31.51 28.88
N SER A 406 -26.79 32.54 28.15
CA SER A 406 -27.63 33.22 27.17
C SER A 406 -27.46 32.59 25.79
N LEU A 407 -28.55 32.09 25.21
CA LEU A 407 -28.60 31.43 23.91
C LEU A 407 -29.72 32.07 23.08
N SER A 408 -29.38 32.67 21.93
CA SER A 408 -30.35 33.33 21.04
C SER A 408 -31.31 34.29 21.79
N ASN A 409 -30.74 35.17 22.62
CA ASN A 409 -31.45 36.15 23.47
C ASN A 409 -32.35 35.58 24.58
N HIS A 410 -32.25 34.28 24.88
CA HIS A 410 -32.96 33.66 25.99
C HIS A 410 -31.97 33.13 27.02
N TRP A 411 -32.26 33.34 28.30
CA TRP A 411 -31.46 32.81 29.40
C TRP A 411 -31.95 31.42 29.79
N TYR A 412 -31.00 30.50 29.89
CA TYR A 412 -31.19 29.14 30.37
C TYR A 412 -30.29 28.90 31.57
N TYR A 413 -30.71 28.03 32.48
CA TYR A 413 -29.86 27.54 33.56
C TYR A 413 -29.61 26.04 33.41
N PHE A 414 -28.34 25.64 33.48
CA PHE A 414 -27.92 24.24 33.48
C PHE A 414 -27.34 23.89 34.86
N TYR A 415 -27.82 22.82 35.48
CA TYR A 415 -27.28 22.34 36.75
C TYR A 415 -25.82 21.89 36.62
N SER A 416 -25.16 21.62 37.75
CA SER A 416 -23.76 21.15 37.75
C SER A 416 -23.54 19.84 36.98
N ASN A 417 -24.58 19.00 36.87
CA ASN A 417 -24.57 17.79 36.04
C ASN A 417 -24.91 18.05 34.55
N GLY A 418 -25.06 19.32 34.16
CA GLY A 418 -25.34 19.77 32.79
C GLY A 418 -26.81 19.72 32.37
N THR A 419 -27.71 19.21 33.20
CA THR A 419 -29.14 19.13 32.84
C THR A 419 -29.78 20.52 32.88
N MET A 420 -30.60 20.84 31.88
CA MET A 420 -31.33 22.10 31.81
C MET A 420 -32.44 22.13 32.87
N ALA A 421 -32.55 23.24 33.58
CA ALA A 421 -33.67 23.51 34.48
C ALA A 421 -34.96 23.77 33.69
N VAL A 422 -36.08 23.23 34.16
CA VAL A 422 -37.42 23.45 33.61
C VAL A 422 -38.44 23.54 34.75
N ASN A 423 -39.51 24.31 34.57
CA ASN A 423 -40.63 24.43 35.52
C ASN A 423 -40.17 24.65 36.98
N THR A 424 -39.23 25.57 37.19
CA THR A 424 -38.60 25.78 38.50
C THR A 424 -38.19 27.24 38.70
N THR A 425 -37.57 27.57 39.82
CA THR A 425 -37.00 28.89 40.11
C THR A 425 -35.52 28.74 40.49
N ILE A 426 -34.63 29.51 39.85
CA ILE A 426 -33.19 29.52 40.13
C ILE A 426 -32.77 30.94 40.53
N GLY A 427 -32.23 31.12 41.73
CA GLY A 427 -31.75 32.44 42.18
C GLY A 427 -32.81 33.56 42.11
N GLY A 428 -34.10 33.23 42.28
CA GLY A 428 -35.22 34.17 42.18
C GLY A 428 -35.83 34.32 40.78
N HIS A 429 -35.22 33.74 39.75
CA HIS A 429 -35.72 33.79 38.36
C HIS A 429 -36.58 32.57 38.03
N LYS A 430 -37.80 32.80 37.53
CA LYS A 430 -38.71 31.72 37.09
C LYS A 430 -38.27 31.15 35.75
N ILE A 431 -38.23 29.83 35.64
CA ILE A 431 -37.87 29.07 34.44
C ILE A 431 -39.08 28.29 33.93
N GLY A 432 -39.45 28.51 32.67
CA GLY A 432 -40.59 27.85 32.02
C GLY A 432 -40.35 26.38 31.67
N SER A 433 -41.37 25.75 31.07
CA SER A 433 -41.33 24.34 30.63
C SER A 433 -40.35 24.09 29.49
N ASN A 434 -40.04 25.13 28.71
CA ASN A 434 -39.03 25.13 27.65
C ASN A 434 -37.62 25.52 28.14
N GLY A 435 -37.45 25.73 29.45
CA GLY A 435 -36.16 26.08 30.08
C GLY A 435 -35.77 27.56 29.97
N VAL A 436 -36.61 28.40 29.35
CA VAL A 436 -36.37 29.83 29.21
C VAL A 436 -36.73 30.56 30.51
N MET A 437 -35.87 31.49 30.93
CA MET A 437 -36.17 32.45 31.99
C MET A 437 -37.31 33.39 31.57
N LEU A 438 -38.36 33.47 32.38
CA LEU A 438 -39.58 34.25 32.14
C LEU A 438 -39.42 35.75 32.47
#